data_AF-A0A8T2D5N8-F1
#
_entry.id   AF-A0A8T2D5N8-F1
#
_cell.length_a   1.000
_cell.length_b   1.000
_cell.length_c   1.000
_cell.angle_alpha   90.00
_cell.angle_beta   90.00
_cell.angle_gamma   90.00
#
_symmetry.space_group_name_H-M   'P 1'
#
loop_
_entity.id
_entity.type
_entity.pdbx_description
1 polymer ?
#
loop_
_entity_poly.entity_id
_entity_poly.type
_entity_poly.pdbx_seq_one_letter_code
_entity_poly.pdbx_strand_id
1 'polypeptide(L)'
;MVSSSSSLLSPSSYTELKDAWHPSTTANTTESSYWFNWRVMICCIWMAIATVITAFLIFKYEGFRRKRSDVGEVDGGEKEWSGNVYEDETWRPCLRNIHPAWLLAFRVVAFFVLLVMLIVIGLVDGPTIFFYYTQWTFGLITLYFGLGSLLSLHGCYQYNKRAAGDRVDSIEAIDSERARSKGADNTIQQSQYSSNPAGFWGYVFQIIFQMNAGAVLLTDCVFWFIIVPFLEIHDYSLNVLVINMHSLNAIFLLGDAALNSLSFPCFRIAYFFFWTIAYVIFQWALHSLVHIWWPYPFLDLSSHYAPLW
;
A
#
# COMPACT_ATOMS: atom_id res chain seq x y z
N MET A 1 67.27 13.30 -23.80
CA MET A 1 65.90 13.61 -24.28
C MET A 1 65.01 12.45 -23.90
N VAL A 2 64.01 12.77 -23.07
CA VAL A 2 62.78 12.03 -22.71
C VAL A 2 62.91 10.60 -22.16
N SER A 3 62.85 10.51 -20.83
CA SER A 3 62.54 9.31 -20.05
C SER A 3 61.04 9.04 -20.08
N SER A 4 60.65 7.84 -20.47
CA SER A 4 59.27 7.34 -20.44
C SER A 4 58.89 6.93 -19.01
N SER A 5 58.00 7.68 -18.38
CA SER A 5 57.40 7.32 -17.09
C SER A 5 56.01 6.72 -17.33
N SER A 6 55.92 5.40 -17.36
CA SER A 6 54.66 4.66 -17.27
C SER A 6 54.15 4.74 -15.83
N SER A 7 53.23 5.66 -15.55
CA SER A 7 52.50 5.72 -14.30
C SER A 7 51.50 4.57 -14.22
N LEU A 8 51.91 3.48 -13.59
CA LEU A 8 51.02 2.42 -13.12
C LEU A 8 50.03 3.03 -12.12
N LEU A 9 48.75 3.11 -12.52
CA LEU A 9 47.66 3.36 -11.57
C LEU A 9 47.69 2.27 -10.49
N SER A 10 47.71 2.68 -9.23
CA SER A 10 47.64 1.78 -8.10
C SER A 10 46.27 1.08 -8.08
N PRO A 11 46.18 -0.19 -7.64
CA PRO A 11 44.91 -0.92 -7.55
C PRO A 11 43.88 -0.25 -6.63
N SER A 12 44.31 0.70 -5.78
CA SER A 12 43.45 1.45 -4.86
C SER A 12 42.54 2.47 -5.55
N SER A 13 42.93 3.02 -6.71
CA SER A 13 42.13 4.08 -7.36
C SER A 13 40.90 3.54 -8.09
N TYR A 14 40.88 2.24 -8.40
CA TYR A 14 39.74 1.58 -9.05
C TYR A 14 38.62 1.22 -8.06
N THR A 15 38.96 1.03 -6.79
CA THR A 15 38.00 0.76 -5.71
C THR A 15 37.33 2.05 -5.25
N GLU A 16 38.08 3.17 -5.16
CA GLU A 16 37.53 4.47 -4.73
C GLU A 16 36.49 5.06 -5.70
N LEU A 17 36.53 4.70 -6.99
CA LEU A 17 35.58 5.27 -7.96
C LEU A 17 34.17 4.66 -7.90
N LYS A 18 34.00 3.50 -7.23
CA LYS A 18 32.69 2.83 -7.10
C LYS A 18 31.85 3.34 -5.94
N ASP A 19 32.45 4.03 -4.97
CA ASP A 19 31.78 4.46 -3.74
C ASP A 19 31.33 5.95 -3.78
N ALA A 20 31.61 6.66 -4.87
CA ALA A 20 31.49 8.13 -4.97
C ALA A 20 30.05 8.70 -4.99
N TRP A 21 29.00 7.88 -4.97
CA TRP A 21 27.61 8.35 -4.97
C TRP A 21 26.92 8.32 -3.60
N HIS A 22 27.54 7.69 -2.59
CA HIS A 22 27.01 7.73 -1.24
C HIS A 22 27.45 9.03 -0.57
N PRO A 23 26.52 9.87 -0.08
CA PRO A 23 26.88 11.04 0.71
C PRO A 23 27.80 10.59 1.86
N SER A 24 28.89 11.32 2.10
CA SER A 24 29.77 11.07 3.23
C SER A 24 28.92 10.96 4.50
N THR A 25 28.96 9.81 5.19
CA THR A 25 28.30 9.63 6.50
C THR A 25 28.80 10.71 7.45
N THR A 26 27.96 11.71 7.69
CA THR A 26 28.30 12.97 8.39
C THR A 26 28.51 12.75 9.88
N ALA A 27 27.90 11.72 10.48
CA ALA A 27 28.06 11.36 11.87
C ALA A 27 28.01 9.83 12.07
N ASN A 28 28.67 9.33 13.11
CA ASN A 28 28.60 7.92 13.48
C ASN A 28 27.30 7.63 14.22
N THR A 29 26.29 7.15 13.50
CA THR A 29 24.95 6.85 14.04
C THR A 29 24.93 5.71 15.06
N THR A 30 25.99 4.93 15.18
CA THR A 30 26.11 3.86 16.18
C THR A 30 26.54 4.37 17.55
N GLU A 31 27.01 5.62 17.65
CA GLU A 31 27.41 6.21 18.92
C GLU A 31 26.23 6.76 19.71
N SER A 32 26.26 6.58 21.03
CA SER A 32 25.23 7.13 21.94
C SER A 32 25.15 8.66 21.90
N SER A 33 26.26 9.33 21.60
CA SER A 33 26.35 10.79 21.44
C SER A 33 25.44 11.32 20.33
N TYR A 34 25.25 10.56 19.25
CA TYR A 34 24.36 10.91 18.15
C TYR A 34 22.90 10.95 18.61
N TRP A 35 22.47 9.94 19.38
CA TRP A 35 21.10 9.81 19.86
C TRP A 35 20.78 10.72 21.04
N PHE A 36 21.77 11.05 21.87
CA PHE A 36 21.61 11.98 23.00
C PHE A 36 21.73 13.45 22.56
N ASN A 37 21.00 13.81 21.51
CA ASN A 37 20.93 15.17 20.98
C ASN A 37 19.53 15.75 21.25
N TRP A 38 19.45 17.03 21.67
CA TRP A 38 18.17 17.69 21.91
C TRP A 38 17.24 17.68 20.68
N ARG A 39 17.80 17.65 19.46
CA ARG A 39 17.03 17.52 18.22
C ARG A 39 16.36 16.16 18.10
N VAL A 40 17.10 15.09 18.44
CA VAL A 40 16.56 13.73 18.50
C VAL A 40 15.43 13.67 19.52
N MET A 41 15.57 14.32 20.68
CA MET A 41 14.51 14.37 21.68
C MET A 41 13.23 15.03 21.15
N ILE A 42 13.33 16.12 20.39
CA ILE A 42 12.16 16.74 19.74
C ILE A 42 11.55 15.80 18.70
N CYS A 43 12.37 15.13 17.87
CA CYS A 43 11.89 14.14 16.91
C CYS A 43 11.16 12.98 17.62
N CYS A 44 11.69 12.49 18.75
CA CYS A 44 11.04 11.47 19.57
C CYS A 44 9.68 11.95 20.12
N ILE A 45 9.58 13.22 20.54
CA ILE A 45 8.30 13.81 20.98
C ILE A 45 7.31 13.85 19.82
N TRP A 46 7.72 14.32 18.63
CA TRP A 46 6.85 14.32 17.45
C TRP A 46 6.39 12.92 17.06
N MET A 47 7.30 11.95 17.07
CA MET A 47 6.99 10.55 16.81
C MET A 47 6.02 9.96 17.83
N ALA A 48 6.17 10.29 19.11
CA ALA A 48 5.24 9.89 20.17
C ALA A 48 3.85 10.51 19.97
N ILE A 49 3.78 11.81 19.65
CA ILE A 49 2.52 12.51 19.35
C ILE A 49 1.83 11.86 18.15
N ALA A 50 2.55 11.64 17.05
CA ALA A 50 2.01 11.00 15.85
C ALA A 50 1.49 9.58 16.14
N THR A 51 2.22 8.82 16.96
CA THR A 51 1.81 7.47 17.40
C THR A 51 0.54 7.51 18.23
N VAL A 52 0.44 8.43 19.19
CA VAL A 52 -0.75 8.59 20.05
C VAL A 52 -1.96 9.02 19.23
N ILE A 53 -1.80 9.99 18.32
CA ILE A 53 -2.89 10.44 17.42
C ILE A 53 -3.36 9.28 16.54
N THR A 54 -2.42 8.54 15.94
CA THR A 54 -2.73 7.38 15.09
C THR A 54 -3.49 6.31 15.86
N ALA A 55 -3.00 5.93 17.05
CA ALA A 55 -3.66 4.96 17.91
C ALA A 55 -5.05 5.44 18.36
N PHE A 56 -5.18 6.72 18.70
CA PHE A 56 -6.47 7.32 19.06
C PHE A 56 -7.48 7.27 17.91
N LEU A 57 -7.07 7.60 16.68
CA LEU A 57 -7.94 7.52 15.51
C LEU A 57 -8.41 6.08 15.28
N ILE A 58 -7.50 5.11 15.28
CA ILE A 58 -7.86 3.69 15.10
C ILE A 58 -8.81 3.24 16.22
N PHE A 59 -8.48 3.52 17.48
CA PHE A 59 -9.28 3.10 18.62
C PHE A 59 -10.68 3.76 18.63
N LYS A 60 -10.77 5.05 18.34
CA LYS A 60 -12.03 5.79 18.33
C LYS A 60 -12.95 5.33 17.22
N TYR A 61 -12.43 5.15 16.00
CA TYR A 61 -13.27 4.89 14.84
C TYR A 61 -13.55 3.40 14.61
N GLU A 62 -12.68 2.49 15.06
CA GLU A 62 -12.90 1.04 14.93
C GLU A 62 -13.26 0.36 16.26
N GLY A 63 -12.54 0.69 17.34
CA GLY A 63 -12.73 0.05 18.66
C GLY A 63 -14.02 0.50 19.37
N PHE A 64 -14.29 1.80 19.41
CA PHE A 64 -15.45 2.35 20.13
C PHE A 64 -16.76 2.14 19.37
N ARG A 65 -16.75 2.25 18.03
CA ARG A 65 -17.94 2.01 17.19
C ARG A 65 -18.40 0.56 17.24
N ARG A 66 -17.48 -0.41 17.22
CA ARG A 66 -17.80 -1.83 17.31
C ARG A 66 -18.50 -2.19 18.63
N LYS A 67 -18.06 -1.62 19.75
CA LYS A 67 -18.73 -1.78 21.06
C LYS A 67 -20.16 -1.22 21.10
N ARG A 68 -20.43 -0.12 20.38
CA ARG A 68 -21.77 0.46 20.32
C ARG A 68 -22.72 -0.33 19.43
N SER A 69 -22.21 -0.97 18.38
CA SER A 69 -23.00 -1.84 17.50
C SER A 69 -23.41 -3.17 18.14
N ASP A 70 -22.60 -3.74 19.04
CA ASP A 70 -22.97 -4.96 19.79
C ASP A 70 -24.02 -4.69 20.90
N VAL A 71 -24.16 -3.43 21.34
CA VAL A 71 -25.09 -3.03 22.41
C VAL A 71 -26.28 -2.30 21.79
N GLY A 72 -27.10 -3.05 21.07
CA GLY A 72 -28.49 -2.75 20.70
C GLY A 72 -28.86 -1.28 20.38
N GLU A 73 -28.86 -0.93 19.10
CA GLU A 73 -29.69 0.17 18.59
C GLU A 73 -30.39 -0.32 17.31
N VAL A 74 -31.57 -0.93 17.52
CA VAL A 74 -32.62 -1.03 16.51
C VAL A 74 -33.37 0.29 16.59
N ASP A 75 -32.95 1.28 15.80
CA ASP A 75 -33.87 2.34 15.41
C ASP A 75 -33.53 2.89 14.02
N GLY A 76 -34.57 3.14 13.24
CA GLY A 76 -34.53 3.30 11.80
C GLY A 76 -34.07 4.68 11.30
N GLY A 77 -33.73 4.71 10.02
CA GLY A 77 -33.65 5.93 9.21
C GLY A 77 -32.23 6.48 9.04
N GLU A 78 -31.65 6.17 7.89
CA GLU A 78 -30.74 7.06 7.13
C GLU A 78 -29.54 7.66 7.89
N LYS A 79 -28.65 6.82 8.44
CA LYS A 79 -27.22 7.15 8.52
C LYS A 79 -26.38 5.92 8.16
N GLU A 80 -26.01 5.91 6.88
CA GLU A 80 -25.03 5.06 6.22
C GLU A 80 -24.02 4.35 7.14
N TRP A 81 -23.88 3.05 6.86
CA TRP A 81 -22.93 2.05 7.32
C TRP A 81 -21.43 2.41 7.13
N SER A 82 -21.01 3.62 7.49
CA SER A 82 -19.72 4.27 7.16
C SER A 82 -18.46 3.61 7.75
N GLY A 83 -18.56 2.46 8.42
CA GLY A 83 -17.43 1.80 9.10
C GLY A 83 -17.30 0.30 8.91
N ASN A 84 -18.37 -0.41 8.54
CA ASN A 84 -18.29 -1.85 8.33
C ASN A 84 -17.82 -2.15 6.92
N VAL A 85 -16.95 -3.14 6.82
CA VAL A 85 -16.45 -3.70 5.56
C VAL A 85 -17.35 -4.87 5.25
N TYR A 86 -17.84 -5.01 4.03
CA TYR A 86 -18.63 -6.18 3.64
C TYR A 86 -17.78 -7.16 2.85
N GLU A 87 -18.03 -8.46 3.01
CA GLU A 87 -17.27 -9.49 2.29
C GLU A 87 -17.34 -9.29 0.78
N ASP A 88 -18.49 -8.87 0.28
CA ASP A 88 -18.77 -8.69 -1.14
C ASP A 88 -18.12 -7.44 -1.74
N GLU A 89 -17.87 -6.38 -0.95
CA GLU A 89 -17.11 -5.20 -1.37
C GLU A 89 -15.65 -5.51 -1.73
N THR A 90 -15.08 -6.61 -1.23
CA THR A 90 -13.66 -6.93 -1.46
C THR A 90 -13.38 -7.55 -2.83
N TRP A 91 -14.40 -8.09 -3.51
CA TRP A 91 -14.24 -8.84 -4.77
C TRP A 91 -15.26 -8.50 -5.85
N ARG A 92 -16.21 -7.57 -5.60
CA ARG A 92 -17.20 -7.17 -6.59
C ARG A 92 -16.79 -5.92 -7.37
N PRO A 93 -16.90 -5.95 -8.71
CA PRO A 93 -16.79 -4.74 -9.50
C PRO A 93 -17.85 -3.69 -9.12
N CYS A 94 -17.48 -2.40 -9.15
CA CYS A 94 -18.40 -1.26 -8.96
C CYS A 94 -19.61 -1.33 -9.89
N LEU A 95 -19.38 -1.80 -11.12
CA LEU A 95 -20.40 -1.90 -12.15
C LEU A 95 -21.10 -3.25 -12.01
N ARG A 96 -22.37 -3.21 -11.58
CA ARG A 96 -23.25 -4.39 -11.38
C ARG A 96 -23.35 -5.32 -12.61
N ASN A 97 -23.02 -4.83 -13.80
CA ASN A 97 -23.10 -5.57 -15.06
C ASN A 97 -21.77 -6.22 -15.50
N ILE A 98 -20.66 -6.00 -14.78
CA ILE A 98 -19.36 -6.58 -15.11
C ILE A 98 -19.15 -7.88 -14.34
N HIS A 99 -18.81 -8.96 -15.06
CA HIS A 99 -18.51 -10.24 -14.45
C HIS A 99 -17.31 -10.12 -13.48
N PRO A 100 -17.37 -10.67 -12.25
CA PRO A 100 -16.31 -10.53 -11.24
C PRO A 100 -14.94 -11.04 -11.71
N ALA A 101 -14.90 -11.89 -12.74
CA ALA A 101 -13.68 -12.36 -13.38
C ALA A 101 -12.83 -11.23 -14.03
N TRP A 102 -13.42 -10.11 -14.44
CA TRP A 102 -12.64 -8.99 -14.99
C TRP A 102 -11.79 -8.30 -13.93
N LEU A 103 -12.35 -8.09 -12.73
CA LEU A 103 -11.61 -7.55 -11.59
C LEU A 103 -10.50 -8.54 -11.15
N LEU A 104 -10.80 -9.84 -11.16
CA LEU A 104 -9.78 -10.87 -10.93
C LEU A 104 -8.64 -10.79 -11.97
N ALA A 105 -8.96 -10.74 -13.26
CA ALA A 105 -7.97 -10.68 -14.32
C ALA A 105 -7.08 -9.43 -14.18
N PHE A 106 -7.68 -8.27 -13.92
CA PHE A 106 -6.95 -7.03 -13.67
C PHE A 106 -5.96 -7.19 -12.49
N ARG A 107 -6.43 -7.69 -11.34
CA ARG A 107 -5.61 -7.87 -10.14
C ARG A 107 -4.46 -8.85 -10.34
N VAL A 108 -4.70 -9.95 -11.05
CA VAL A 108 -3.67 -10.95 -11.37
C VAL A 108 -2.61 -10.36 -12.30
N VAL A 109 -3.01 -9.63 -13.33
CA VAL A 109 -2.07 -8.95 -14.24
C VAL A 109 -1.25 -7.91 -13.48
N ALA A 110 -1.90 -7.05 -12.69
CA ALA A 110 -1.23 -6.05 -11.87
C ALA A 110 -0.23 -6.71 -10.89
N PHE A 111 -0.62 -7.79 -10.22
CA PHE A 111 0.26 -8.54 -9.33
C PHE A 111 1.53 -9.03 -10.03
N PHE A 112 1.42 -9.66 -11.19
CA PHE A 112 2.59 -10.17 -11.91
C PHE A 112 3.48 -9.05 -12.44
N VAL A 113 2.91 -7.97 -12.98
CA VAL A 113 3.68 -6.81 -13.46
C VAL A 113 4.47 -6.18 -12.33
N LEU A 114 3.83 -5.93 -11.19
CA LEU A 114 4.46 -5.35 -10.00
C LEU A 114 5.51 -6.28 -9.40
N LEU A 115 5.22 -7.58 -9.30
CA LEU A 115 6.16 -8.57 -8.78
C LEU A 115 7.42 -8.67 -9.65
N VAL A 116 7.27 -8.71 -10.98
CA VAL A 116 8.41 -8.74 -11.91
C VAL A 116 9.23 -7.45 -11.78
N MET A 117 8.58 -6.29 -11.73
CA MET A 117 9.27 -5.02 -11.49
C MET A 117 10.03 -5.02 -10.15
N LEU A 118 9.42 -5.52 -9.07
CA LEU A 118 10.05 -5.58 -7.75
C LEU A 118 11.31 -6.46 -7.78
N ILE A 119 11.24 -7.60 -8.46
CA ILE A 119 12.39 -8.49 -8.66
C ILE A 119 13.46 -7.79 -9.49
N VAL A 120 13.10 -7.16 -10.60
CA VAL A 120 14.06 -6.44 -11.46
C VAL A 120 14.77 -5.32 -10.69
N ILE A 121 14.03 -4.50 -9.93
CA ILE A 121 14.60 -3.44 -9.08
C ILE A 121 15.58 -4.05 -8.08
N GLY A 122 15.19 -5.11 -7.36
CA GLY A 122 16.08 -5.76 -6.39
C GLY A 122 17.33 -6.39 -7.02
N LEU A 123 17.25 -6.87 -8.26
CA LEU A 123 18.39 -7.43 -9.00
C LEU A 123 19.33 -6.36 -9.58
N VAL A 124 18.79 -5.24 -10.06
CA VAL A 124 19.55 -4.17 -10.71
C VAL A 124 20.19 -3.25 -9.67
N ASP A 125 19.41 -2.79 -8.70
CA ASP A 125 19.83 -1.79 -7.71
C ASP A 125 20.40 -2.44 -6.43
N GLY A 126 20.26 -3.76 -6.29
CA GLY A 126 20.76 -4.53 -5.16
C GLY A 126 19.87 -4.46 -3.90
N PRO A 127 20.25 -5.18 -2.82
CA PRO A 127 19.41 -5.32 -1.63
C PRO A 127 19.23 -4.04 -0.81
N THR A 128 20.14 -3.06 -0.96
CA THR A 128 20.08 -1.79 -0.24
C THR A 128 18.91 -0.91 -0.68
N ILE A 129 18.35 -1.16 -1.86
CA ILE A 129 17.16 -0.45 -2.35
C ILE A 129 15.95 -0.65 -1.42
N PHE A 130 15.89 -1.78 -0.70
CA PHE A 130 14.83 -2.09 0.27
C PHE A 130 14.89 -1.24 1.55
N PHE A 131 15.91 -0.38 1.71
CA PHE A 131 15.90 0.62 2.76
C PHE A 131 15.02 1.82 2.43
N TYR A 132 14.61 2.02 1.18
CA TYR A 132 13.76 3.17 0.80
C TYR A 132 12.28 2.92 1.11
N TYR A 133 11.60 3.96 1.60
CA TYR A 133 10.15 3.93 1.89
C TYR A 133 9.31 3.65 0.64
N THR A 134 9.75 4.16 -0.52
CA THR A 134 9.10 3.87 -1.80
C THR A 134 9.13 2.37 -2.12
N GLN A 135 10.21 1.66 -1.79
CA GLN A 135 10.29 0.20 -2.00
C GLN A 135 9.44 -0.59 -1.00
N TRP A 136 9.39 -0.16 0.26
CA TRP A 136 8.45 -0.71 1.24
C TRP A 136 7.01 -0.61 0.73
N THR A 137 6.65 0.57 0.22
CA THR A 137 5.34 0.85 -0.36
C THR A 137 5.08 0.00 -1.60
N PHE A 138 6.04 -0.12 -2.52
CA PHE A 138 5.90 -0.95 -3.73
C PHE A 138 5.73 -2.44 -3.41
N GLY A 139 6.48 -2.95 -2.42
CA GLY A 139 6.30 -4.29 -1.89
C GLY A 139 4.90 -4.49 -1.30
N LEU A 140 4.40 -3.50 -0.55
CA LEU A 140 3.07 -3.54 0.05
C LEU A 140 1.94 -3.47 -1.00
N ILE A 141 2.11 -2.74 -2.10
CA ILE A 141 1.18 -2.73 -3.25
C ILE A 141 1.22 -4.09 -3.96
N THR A 142 2.40 -4.67 -4.15
CA THR A 142 2.53 -6.01 -4.73
C THR A 142 1.79 -7.04 -3.86
N LEU A 143 1.97 -6.99 -2.53
CA LEU A 143 1.24 -7.83 -1.59
C LEU A 143 -0.29 -7.60 -1.66
N TYR A 144 -0.71 -6.34 -1.77
CA TYR A 144 -2.11 -5.96 -1.94
C TYR A 144 -2.74 -6.65 -3.15
N PHE A 145 -2.13 -6.55 -4.33
CA PHE A 145 -2.66 -7.21 -5.52
C PHE A 145 -2.63 -8.73 -5.44
N GLY A 146 -1.65 -9.31 -4.74
CA GLY A 146 -1.61 -10.74 -4.46
C GLY A 146 -2.79 -11.19 -3.60
N LEU A 147 -3.04 -10.51 -2.48
CA LEU A 147 -4.19 -10.78 -1.60
C LEU A 147 -5.52 -10.51 -2.31
N GLY A 148 -5.61 -9.42 -3.07
CA GLY A 148 -6.80 -9.06 -3.85
C GLY A 148 -7.12 -10.10 -4.91
N SER A 149 -6.10 -10.69 -5.54
CA SER A 149 -6.27 -11.79 -6.50
C SER A 149 -6.84 -13.04 -5.82
N LEU A 150 -6.33 -13.41 -4.64
CA LEU A 150 -6.86 -14.54 -3.86
C LEU A 150 -8.31 -14.33 -3.44
N LEU A 151 -8.64 -13.13 -2.93
CA LEU A 151 -10.01 -12.78 -2.54
C LEU A 151 -10.95 -12.74 -3.75
N SER A 152 -10.53 -12.16 -4.87
CA SER A 152 -11.31 -12.16 -6.10
C SER A 152 -11.51 -13.56 -6.66
N LEU A 153 -10.52 -14.45 -6.57
CA LEU A 153 -10.63 -15.83 -7.03
C LEU A 153 -11.65 -16.60 -6.17
N HIS A 154 -11.58 -16.43 -4.85
CA HIS A 154 -12.53 -17.04 -3.93
C HIS A 154 -13.96 -16.50 -4.17
N GLY A 155 -14.11 -15.19 -4.39
CA GLY A 155 -15.38 -14.56 -4.75
C GLY A 155 -15.96 -15.07 -6.07
N CYS A 156 -15.13 -15.20 -7.11
CA CYS A 156 -15.53 -15.78 -8.40
C CYS A 156 -15.95 -17.25 -8.25
N TYR A 157 -15.24 -18.03 -7.45
CA TYR A 157 -15.59 -19.42 -7.18
C TYR A 157 -16.95 -19.53 -6.49
N GLN A 158 -17.22 -18.71 -5.47
CA GLN A 158 -18.53 -18.68 -4.82
C GLN A 158 -19.64 -18.22 -5.75
N TYR A 159 -19.38 -17.20 -6.58
CA TYR A 159 -20.32 -16.71 -7.58
C TYR A 159 -20.71 -17.82 -8.56
N ASN A 160 -19.73 -18.55 -9.12
CA ASN A 160 -19.97 -19.65 -10.03
C ASN A 160 -20.71 -20.82 -9.36
N LYS A 161 -20.37 -21.16 -8.11
CA LYS A 161 -21.06 -22.21 -7.36
C LYS A 161 -22.54 -21.87 -7.13
N ARG A 162 -22.85 -20.60 -6.81
CA ARG A 162 -24.24 -20.13 -6.65
C ARG A 162 -24.99 -20.10 -7.98
N ALA A 163 -24.37 -19.62 -9.05
CA ALA A 163 -24.96 -19.64 -10.39
C ALA A 163 -25.23 -21.08 -10.90
N ALA A 164 -24.39 -22.05 -10.52
CA ALA A 164 -24.62 -23.45 -10.83
C ALA A 164 -25.77 -24.05 -10.02
N GLY A 165 -25.90 -23.72 -8.73
CA GLY A 165 -27.03 -24.14 -7.89
C GLY A 165 -28.36 -23.56 -8.36
N ASP A 166 -28.39 -22.25 -8.65
CA ASP A 166 -29.57 -21.55 -9.16
C ASP A 166 -30.02 -22.10 -10.53
N ARG A 167 -29.08 -22.55 -11.36
CA ARG A 167 -29.36 -23.28 -12.61
C ARG A 167 -29.98 -24.66 -12.38
N VAL A 168 -29.60 -25.36 -11.32
CA VAL A 168 -30.18 -26.68 -10.98
C VAL A 168 -31.58 -26.48 -10.40
N ASP A 169 -31.75 -25.55 -9.46
CA ASP A 169 -33.05 -25.23 -8.86
C ASP A 169 -34.04 -24.70 -9.91
N SER A 170 -33.59 -23.89 -10.88
CA SER A 170 -34.44 -23.42 -11.98
C SER A 170 -34.81 -24.52 -12.98
N ILE A 171 -33.93 -25.52 -13.22
CA ILE A 171 -34.27 -26.69 -14.05
C ILE A 171 -35.29 -27.59 -13.33
N GLU A 172 -35.11 -27.82 -12.03
CA GLU A 172 -36.06 -28.56 -11.19
C GLU A 172 -37.41 -27.82 -11.06
N ALA A 173 -37.38 -26.48 -10.99
CA ALA A 173 -38.56 -25.63 -11.05
C ALA A 173 -39.26 -25.73 -12.42
N ILE A 174 -38.53 -25.70 -13.55
CA ILE A 174 -39.12 -25.86 -14.88
C ILE A 174 -39.80 -27.24 -15.05
N ASP A 175 -39.22 -28.31 -14.50
CA ASP A 175 -39.83 -29.65 -14.52
C ASP A 175 -41.07 -29.76 -13.61
N SER A 176 -41.14 -28.97 -12.55
CA SER A 176 -42.28 -28.91 -11.63
C SER A 176 -43.32 -27.83 -11.96
N GLU A 177 -42.98 -26.83 -12.78
CA GLU A 177 -43.83 -25.70 -13.17
C GLU A 177 -44.73 -25.95 -14.39
N ARG A 178 -44.69 -27.16 -14.98
CA ARG A 178 -45.80 -27.58 -15.88
C ARG A 178 -47.15 -27.66 -15.15
N ALA A 179 -47.19 -27.48 -13.82
CA ALA A 179 -48.40 -27.48 -13.01
C ALA A 179 -48.79 -26.13 -12.36
N ARG A 180 -48.07 -25.01 -12.49
CA ARG A 180 -48.53 -23.75 -11.86
C ARG A 180 -48.09 -22.48 -12.59
N SER A 181 -49.04 -21.92 -13.31
CA SER A 181 -48.96 -20.58 -13.90
C SER A 181 -49.05 -19.47 -12.85
N LYS A 182 -48.24 -18.42 -13.08
CA LYS A 182 -48.40 -17.01 -12.68
C LYS A 182 -48.08 -16.62 -11.24
N GLY A 183 -47.06 -15.74 -11.13
CA GLY A 183 -47.14 -14.56 -10.27
C GLY A 183 -46.03 -14.41 -9.22
N ALA A 184 -44.78 -14.18 -9.63
CA ALA A 184 -43.75 -13.65 -8.73
C ALA A 184 -42.57 -13.01 -9.49
N ASP A 185 -42.84 -12.32 -10.60
CA ASP A 185 -41.78 -11.56 -11.28
C ASP A 185 -41.50 -10.27 -10.51
N ASN A 186 -40.22 -10.08 -10.17
CA ASN A 186 -39.52 -8.85 -9.78
C ASN A 186 -39.15 -8.63 -8.29
N THR A 187 -39.51 -9.50 -7.34
CA THR A 187 -39.10 -9.30 -5.92
C THR A 187 -37.91 -10.16 -5.49
N ILE A 188 -37.53 -11.18 -6.27
CA ILE A 188 -36.51 -12.17 -5.88
C ILE A 188 -35.07 -11.68 -6.16
N GLN A 189 -34.88 -10.71 -7.05
CA GLN A 189 -33.52 -10.27 -7.40
C GLN A 189 -32.88 -9.31 -6.37
N GLN A 190 -33.65 -8.82 -5.39
CA GLN A 190 -33.19 -7.82 -4.42
C GLN A 190 -32.79 -8.41 -3.05
N SER A 191 -33.00 -9.71 -2.80
CA SER A 191 -32.87 -10.31 -1.46
C SER A 191 -31.72 -11.31 -1.26
N GLN A 192 -30.84 -11.54 -2.24
CA GLN A 192 -29.88 -12.66 -2.18
C GLN A 192 -28.38 -12.29 -2.19
N TYR A 193 -28.05 -11.08 -1.77
CA TYR A 193 -26.70 -10.77 -1.31
C TYR A 193 -26.76 -10.45 0.18
N SER A 194 -26.65 -11.50 1.00
CA SER A 194 -26.40 -11.35 2.43
C SER A 194 -25.12 -10.52 2.60
N SER A 195 -25.28 -9.24 2.98
CA SER A 195 -24.21 -8.31 3.34
C SER A 195 -23.59 -8.78 4.66
N ASN A 196 -22.87 -9.91 4.60
CA ASN A 196 -22.16 -10.42 5.75
C ASN A 196 -20.96 -9.50 6.01
N PRO A 197 -20.71 -9.12 7.27
CA PRO A 197 -19.53 -8.36 7.62
C PRO A 197 -18.27 -9.10 7.16
N ALA A 198 -17.31 -8.37 6.63
CA ALA A 198 -16.09 -8.91 6.06
C ALA A 198 -15.38 -9.83 7.07
N GLY A 199 -15.01 -11.03 6.64
CA GLY A 199 -14.07 -11.85 7.39
C GLY A 199 -12.74 -11.14 7.64
N PHE A 200 -11.92 -11.68 8.53
CA PHE A 200 -10.60 -11.16 8.90
C PHE A 200 -9.76 -10.69 7.70
N TRP A 201 -9.73 -11.47 6.63
CA TRP A 201 -8.98 -11.16 5.41
C TRP A 201 -9.47 -9.92 4.65
N GLY A 202 -10.77 -9.61 4.71
CA GLY A 202 -11.30 -8.39 4.09
C GLY A 202 -10.88 -7.13 4.83
N TYR A 203 -10.82 -7.18 6.16
CA TYR A 203 -10.25 -6.09 6.98
C TYR A 203 -8.75 -5.90 6.69
N VAL A 204 -7.97 -7.00 6.66
CA VAL A 204 -6.54 -6.94 6.31
C VAL A 204 -6.35 -6.32 4.93
N PHE A 205 -7.12 -6.74 3.93
CA PHE A 205 -7.06 -6.20 2.57
C PHE A 205 -7.32 -4.70 2.52
N GLN A 206 -8.32 -4.21 3.25
CA GLN A 206 -8.63 -2.79 3.28
C GLN A 206 -7.61 -1.96 4.06
N ILE A 207 -7.05 -2.49 5.15
CA ILE A 207 -5.96 -1.84 5.88
C ILE A 207 -4.77 -1.64 4.95
N ILE A 208 -4.36 -2.69 4.24
CA ILE A 208 -3.26 -2.63 3.28
C ILE A 208 -3.56 -1.63 2.17
N PHE A 209 -4.79 -1.60 1.63
CA PHE A 209 -5.18 -0.59 0.64
C PHE A 209 -5.01 0.83 1.17
N GLN A 210 -5.48 1.11 2.39
CA GLN A 210 -5.42 2.45 2.99
C GLN A 210 -3.98 2.90 3.26
N MET A 211 -3.11 1.97 3.68
CA MET A 211 -1.67 2.22 3.80
C MET A 211 -1.07 2.59 2.44
N ASN A 212 -1.36 1.79 1.41
CA ASN A 212 -0.86 2.01 0.06
C ASN A 212 -1.39 3.32 -0.54
N ALA A 213 -2.69 3.62 -0.41
CA ALA A 213 -3.30 4.81 -0.99
C ALA A 213 -2.67 6.10 -0.44
N GLY A 214 -2.49 6.19 0.88
CA GLY A 214 -1.81 7.34 1.47
C GLY A 214 -0.33 7.42 1.08
N ALA A 215 0.38 6.30 1.10
CA ALA A 215 1.81 6.26 0.80
C ALA A 215 2.11 6.57 -0.68
N VAL A 216 1.35 6.00 -1.61
CA VAL A 216 1.46 6.27 -3.05
C VAL A 216 1.09 7.70 -3.35
N LEU A 217 -0.03 8.21 -2.81
CA LEU A 217 -0.42 9.59 -3.03
C LEU A 217 0.69 10.56 -2.59
N LEU A 218 1.25 10.37 -1.39
CA LEU A 218 2.34 11.22 -0.91
C LEU A 218 3.59 11.10 -1.79
N THR A 219 4.08 9.87 -1.99
CA THR A 219 5.36 9.64 -2.67
C THR A 219 5.30 10.02 -4.15
N ASP A 220 4.21 9.73 -4.84
CA ASP A 220 4.03 10.09 -6.25
C ASP A 220 3.80 11.59 -6.42
N CYS A 221 3.08 12.26 -5.51
CA CYS A 221 2.97 13.72 -5.55
C CYS A 221 4.34 14.39 -5.40
N VAL A 222 5.14 13.96 -4.43
CA VAL A 222 6.50 14.49 -4.24
C VAL A 222 7.37 14.17 -5.46
N PHE A 223 7.29 12.96 -6.00
CA PHE A 223 8.04 12.57 -7.18
C PHE A 223 7.70 13.45 -8.40
N TRP A 224 6.42 13.52 -8.77
CA TRP A 224 5.99 14.20 -9.99
C TRP A 224 5.98 15.72 -9.90
N PHE A 225 5.65 16.31 -8.74
CA PHE A 225 5.52 17.77 -8.62
C PHE A 225 6.74 18.46 -8.03
N ILE A 226 7.66 17.73 -7.39
CA ILE A 226 8.85 18.32 -6.77
C ILE A 226 10.13 17.75 -7.41
N ILE A 227 10.30 16.43 -7.41
CA ILE A 227 11.54 15.79 -7.85
C ILE A 227 11.73 15.89 -9.37
N VAL A 228 10.74 15.50 -10.17
CA VAL A 228 10.84 15.51 -11.64
C VAL A 228 11.12 16.93 -12.18
N PRO A 229 10.39 17.99 -11.79
CA PRO A 229 10.68 19.35 -12.23
C PRO A 229 12.08 19.82 -11.81
N PHE A 230 12.52 19.47 -10.60
CA PHE A 230 13.87 19.79 -10.12
C PHE A 230 14.95 19.12 -10.99
N LEU A 231 14.79 17.83 -11.31
CA LEU A 231 15.75 17.10 -12.13
C LEU A 231 15.77 17.61 -13.58
N GLU A 232 14.62 18.00 -14.12
CA GLU A 232 14.48 18.58 -15.45
C GLU A 232 15.18 19.95 -15.56
N ILE A 233 15.04 20.81 -14.55
CA ILE A 233 15.71 22.13 -14.52
C ILE A 233 17.24 21.99 -14.45
N HIS A 234 17.73 20.91 -13.83
CA HIS A 234 19.16 20.68 -13.60
C HIS A 234 19.79 19.66 -14.56
N ASP A 235 19.10 19.27 -15.63
CA ASP A 235 19.57 18.32 -16.66
C ASP A 235 20.06 16.97 -16.10
N TYR A 236 19.48 16.51 -14.99
CA TYR A 236 19.80 15.21 -14.40
C TYR A 236 19.02 14.09 -15.08
N SER A 237 19.71 12.97 -15.38
CA SER A 237 19.07 11.80 -15.99
C SER A 237 18.15 11.08 -15.00
N LEU A 238 16.88 10.93 -15.36
CA LEU A 238 15.91 10.12 -14.61
C LEU A 238 16.04 8.64 -14.96
N ASN A 239 16.06 7.78 -13.94
CA ASN A 239 16.03 6.34 -14.14
C ASN A 239 14.62 5.90 -14.58
N VAL A 240 14.55 5.24 -15.74
CA VAL A 240 13.30 4.72 -16.32
C VAL A 240 12.58 3.75 -15.36
N LEU A 241 13.32 2.96 -14.57
CA LEU A 241 12.72 2.06 -13.58
C LEU A 241 11.97 2.82 -12.48
N VAL A 242 12.52 3.95 -12.04
CA VAL A 242 11.90 4.81 -11.01
C VAL A 242 10.65 5.49 -11.57
N ILE A 243 10.71 6.00 -12.80
CA ILE A 243 9.53 6.58 -13.48
C ILE A 243 8.42 5.52 -13.61
N ASN A 244 8.77 4.32 -14.08
CA ASN A 244 7.81 3.23 -14.26
C ASN A 244 7.20 2.81 -12.92
N MET A 245 8.00 2.71 -11.86
CA MET A 245 7.53 2.36 -10.51
C MET A 245 6.46 3.33 -10.02
N HIS A 246 6.73 4.63 -10.04
CA HIS A 246 5.76 5.66 -9.62
C HIS A 246 4.53 5.69 -10.55
N SER A 247 4.71 5.56 -11.86
CA SER A 247 3.58 5.53 -12.80
C SER A 247 2.67 4.31 -12.57
N LEU A 248 3.25 3.12 -12.45
CA LEU A 248 2.50 1.87 -12.30
C LEU A 248 1.79 1.79 -10.95
N ASN A 249 2.38 2.32 -9.87
CA ASN A 249 1.74 2.42 -8.57
C ASN A 249 0.44 3.21 -8.64
N ALA A 250 0.50 4.43 -9.18
CA ALA A 250 -0.67 5.29 -9.35
C ALA A 250 -1.72 4.62 -10.25
N ILE A 251 -1.30 4.11 -11.42
CA ILE A 251 -2.22 3.52 -12.42
C ILE A 251 -2.93 2.30 -11.84
N PHE A 252 -2.20 1.34 -11.26
CA PHE A 252 -2.82 0.12 -10.78
C PHE A 252 -3.68 0.37 -9.56
N LEU A 253 -3.22 1.16 -8.58
CA LEU A 253 -3.98 1.40 -7.36
C LEU A 253 -5.24 2.23 -7.62
N LEU A 254 -5.15 3.27 -8.46
CA LEU A 254 -6.31 4.06 -8.88
C LEU A 254 -7.25 3.23 -9.77
N GLY A 255 -6.68 2.37 -10.64
CA GLY A 255 -7.43 1.42 -11.44
C GLY A 255 -8.24 0.43 -10.59
N ASP A 256 -7.64 -0.17 -9.55
CA ASP A 256 -8.37 -1.05 -8.64
C ASP A 256 -9.44 -0.27 -7.87
N ALA A 257 -9.11 0.93 -7.36
CA ALA A 257 -10.07 1.77 -6.66
C ALA A 257 -11.28 2.17 -7.52
N ALA A 258 -11.07 2.41 -8.82
CA ALA A 258 -12.14 2.73 -9.76
C ALA A 258 -12.98 1.49 -10.12
N LEU A 259 -12.35 0.32 -10.24
CA LEU A 259 -13.02 -0.93 -10.61
C LEU A 259 -13.71 -1.60 -9.42
N ASN A 260 -13.24 -1.38 -8.19
CA ASN A 260 -13.67 -2.09 -7.00
C ASN A 260 -14.62 -1.26 -6.12
N SER A 261 -15.68 -1.89 -5.61
CA SER A 261 -16.76 -1.21 -4.86
C SER A 261 -16.38 -0.87 -3.40
N LEU A 262 -15.10 -0.84 -3.05
CA LEU A 262 -14.66 -0.63 -1.67
C LEU A 262 -15.05 0.77 -1.20
N SER A 263 -15.80 0.83 -0.11
CA SER A 263 -16.08 2.09 0.58
C SER A 263 -14.82 2.59 1.30
N PHE A 264 -14.45 3.86 1.08
CA PHE A 264 -13.23 4.46 1.64
C PHE A 264 -13.55 5.58 2.63
N PRO A 265 -13.70 5.27 3.93
CA PRO A 265 -13.91 6.32 4.91
C PRO A 265 -12.59 7.02 5.25
N CYS A 266 -12.56 8.35 5.16
CA CYS A 266 -11.36 9.18 5.32
C CYS A 266 -10.60 8.97 6.64
N PHE A 267 -11.27 8.53 7.71
CA PHE A 267 -10.62 8.29 9.02
C PHE A 267 -9.54 7.19 8.97
N ARG A 268 -9.58 6.31 7.97
CA ARG A 268 -8.62 5.19 7.83
C ARG A 268 -7.25 5.61 7.30
N ILE A 269 -7.05 6.90 7.00
CA ILE A 269 -5.72 7.48 6.78
C ILE A 269 -4.77 7.25 7.97
N ALA A 270 -5.29 6.96 9.16
CA ALA A 270 -4.52 6.51 10.32
C ALA A 270 -3.58 5.34 10.00
N TYR A 271 -3.96 4.41 9.12
CA TYR A 271 -3.10 3.29 8.73
C TYR A 271 -1.90 3.72 7.90
N PHE A 272 -2.05 4.74 7.05
CA PHE A 272 -0.93 5.36 6.37
C PHE A 272 0.06 5.98 7.37
N PHE A 273 -0.42 6.72 8.37
CA PHE A 273 0.46 7.25 9.42
C PHE A 273 1.16 6.14 10.20
N PHE A 274 0.46 5.06 10.52
CA PHE A 274 1.06 3.88 11.17
C PHE A 274 2.18 3.27 10.31
N TRP A 275 1.98 3.14 9.00
CA TRP A 275 3.00 2.64 8.07
C TRP A 275 4.25 3.53 8.05
N THR A 276 4.06 4.85 7.99
CA THR A 276 5.16 5.81 8.01
C THR A 276 5.91 5.78 9.34
N ILE A 277 5.19 5.67 10.47
CA ILE A 277 5.80 5.54 11.80
C ILE A 277 6.63 4.26 11.88
N ALA A 278 6.10 3.13 11.39
CA ALA A 278 6.82 1.86 11.37
C ALA A 278 8.12 1.95 10.56
N TYR A 279 8.09 2.63 9.41
CA TYR A 279 9.28 2.87 8.59
C TYR A 279 10.32 3.73 9.32
N VAL A 280 9.92 4.83 9.97
CA VAL A 280 10.86 5.67 10.73
C VAL A 280 11.49 4.89 11.88
N ILE A 281 10.71 4.11 12.63
CA ILE A 281 11.22 3.27 13.72
C ILE A 281 12.22 2.25 13.18
N PHE A 282 11.89 1.59 12.06
CA PHE A 282 12.81 0.68 11.38
C PHE A 282 14.13 1.38 11.02
N GLN A 283 14.06 2.57 10.43
CA GLN A 283 15.25 3.34 10.04
C GLN A 283 16.11 3.72 11.25
N TRP A 284 15.48 4.18 12.33
CA TRP A 284 16.20 4.54 13.55
C TRP A 284 16.86 3.33 14.19
N ALA A 285 16.14 2.21 14.29
CA ALA A 285 16.68 0.96 14.78
C ALA A 285 17.88 0.51 13.94
N LEU A 286 17.74 0.49 12.60
CA LEU A 286 18.80 0.11 11.68
C LEU A 286 20.06 0.97 11.86
N HIS A 287 19.91 2.29 11.89
CA HIS A 287 21.03 3.23 12.05
C HIS A 287 21.65 3.21 13.45
N SER A 288 20.91 2.81 14.49
CA SER A 288 21.46 2.60 15.82
C SER A 288 22.31 1.34 15.93
N LEU A 289 22.03 0.33 15.08
CA LEU A 289 22.72 -0.96 15.09
C LEU A 289 23.88 -1.04 14.10
N VAL A 290 23.74 -0.38 12.94
CA VAL A 290 24.71 -0.45 11.86
C VAL A 290 25.00 0.96 11.33
N HIS A 291 26.27 1.24 11.11
CA HIS A 291 26.70 2.50 10.49
C HIS A 291 26.50 2.40 8.98
N ILE A 292 25.43 3.01 8.48
CA ILE A 292 25.07 3.10 7.06
C ILE A 292 24.65 4.54 6.71
N TRP A 293 24.54 4.85 5.42
CA TRP A 293 24.02 6.14 4.98
C TRP A 293 22.49 6.21 5.14
N TRP A 294 21.97 7.41 5.37
CA TRP A 294 20.53 7.65 5.36
C TRP A 294 19.96 7.53 3.94
N PRO A 295 18.94 6.69 3.70
CA PRO A 295 18.29 6.62 2.39
C PRO A 295 17.65 7.96 1.98
N TYR A 296 17.16 8.70 2.98
CA TYR A 296 16.64 10.05 2.80
C TYR A 296 17.41 11.04 3.68
N PRO A 297 18.11 12.03 3.10
CA PRO A 297 18.91 12.98 3.87
C PRO A 297 18.13 13.77 4.92
N PHE A 298 16.83 14.03 4.70
CA PHE A 298 15.99 14.74 5.66
C PHE A 298 15.72 13.94 6.94
N LEU A 299 15.92 12.62 6.95
CA LEU A 299 15.81 11.78 8.14
C LEU A 299 17.07 11.79 9.03
N ASP A 300 18.17 12.37 8.55
CA ASP A 300 19.39 12.52 9.34
C ASP A 300 19.13 13.45 10.54
N LEU A 301 19.20 12.87 11.75
CA LEU A 301 18.90 13.56 13.00
C LEU A 301 20.03 14.51 13.43
N SER A 302 21.20 14.44 12.79
CA SER A 302 22.26 15.43 12.98
C SER A 302 21.94 16.76 12.29
N SER A 303 21.05 16.77 11.30
CA SER A 303 20.65 17.95 10.55
C SER A 303 20.02 19.03 11.45
N HIS A 304 20.27 20.30 11.13
CA HIS A 304 19.59 21.43 11.80
C HIS A 304 18.09 21.44 11.55
N TYR A 305 17.66 20.86 10.43
CA TYR A 305 16.28 20.80 10.00
C TYR A 305 15.57 19.49 10.41
N ALA A 306 16.25 18.61 11.16
CA ALA A 306 15.69 17.33 11.59
C ALA A 306 14.33 17.45 12.32
N PRO A 307 14.06 18.47 13.16
CA PRO A 307 12.74 18.57 13.80
C PRO A 307 11.58 19.02 12.89
N LEU A 308 11.81 19.31 11.60
CA LEU A 308 10.81 19.90 10.69
C LEU A 308 10.10 18.90 9.78
N TRP A 309 10.62 17.68 9.61
CA TRP A 309 10.01 16.67 8.73
C TRP A 309 8.82 15.95 9.37
#